data_AF-A0A4Q5EX70-F1
#
_entry.id   AF-A0A4Q5EX70-F1
#
_cell.length_a   1.000
_cell.length_b   1.000
_cell.length_c   1.000
_cell.angle_alpha   90.00
_cell.angle_beta   90.00
_cell.angle_gamma   90.00
#
_symmetry.space_group_name_H-M   'P 1'
#
loop_
_entity.id
_entity.type
_entity.pdbx_description
1 polymer ?
#
loop_
_entity_poly.entity_id
_entity_poly.type
_entity_poly.pdbx_seq_one_letter_code
_entity_poly.pdbx_strand_id
1 'polypeptide(L)'
;MDRILVIIYTFLMYSFVIGFTLLFTYKANNSKNKLYFKVYSILAVLIPTIFAGMRALNVGTDIMVYAYQTFEKSSAYTSLNSFLNVNSIEGGYAALAFICSHLCGNVHVFLAFTAMLQIIPIYICAVKLRNEYNMIWPMMIYLMIFYIVGFNVMRQSIAASWMLLAFLLLEEKRYVKMIFTCIVALLFHSTAILGILFLLLALVFDKIRNKKILMSICIFFFIIFVYLMQYWDVIIVFIGKYGFLGQDKIVGYSNIFREANLSNYMYSLEIAQYIESIFKVLLIIPVIFYKNNYKNKYFNTSIGIYLMGILVYLFFFIYYHTSYGYRISIYAEYYLIVLLPFLMAKNKAANGKRIILLRRMPIRVLVTFTIAFMNWFILFVVLQTHGTYPFKLFFQ
;
A
#
# COMPACT_ATOMS: atom_id res chain seq x y z
N MET A 1 -7.26 -14.81 -28.42
CA MET A 1 -5.92 -14.96 -27.79
C MET A 1 -6.09 -15.95 -26.66
N ASP A 2 -5.36 -17.07 -26.67
CA ASP A 2 -5.50 -18.09 -25.63
C ASP A 2 -5.27 -17.49 -24.25
N ARG A 3 -6.14 -17.83 -23.28
CA ARG A 3 -6.04 -17.35 -21.89
C ARG A 3 -4.62 -17.54 -21.32
N ILE A 4 -3.95 -18.62 -21.71
CA ILE A 4 -2.57 -18.93 -21.34
C ILE A 4 -1.59 -17.87 -21.88
N LEU A 5 -1.71 -17.46 -23.14
CA LEU A 5 -0.83 -16.44 -23.74
C LEU A 5 -0.96 -15.10 -23.02
N VAL A 6 -2.17 -14.73 -22.63
CA VAL A 6 -2.44 -13.48 -21.90
C VAL A 6 -1.87 -13.51 -20.48
N ILE A 7 -1.97 -14.65 -19.79
CA ILE A 7 -1.32 -14.90 -18.49
C ILE A 7 0.20 -14.77 -18.61
N ILE A 8 0.79 -15.43 -19.62
CA ILE A 8 2.24 -15.36 -19.87
C ILE A 8 2.66 -13.92 -20.16
N TYR A 9 1.93 -13.20 -21.02
CA TYR A 9 2.24 -11.80 -21.33
C TYR A 9 2.19 -10.92 -20.08
N THR A 10 1.11 -11.01 -19.29
CA THR A 10 0.94 -10.25 -18.04
C THR A 10 2.05 -10.55 -17.04
N PHE A 11 2.37 -11.84 -16.86
CA PHE A 11 3.48 -12.29 -16.01
C PHE A 11 4.82 -11.69 -16.45
N LEU A 12 5.13 -11.73 -17.74
CA LEU A 12 6.39 -11.22 -18.28
C LEU A 12 6.50 -9.70 -18.11
N MET A 13 5.44 -8.94 -18.42
CA MET A 13 5.42 -7.49 -18.28
C MET A 13 5.65 -7.05 -16.83
N TYR A 14 4.92 -7.64 -15.88
CA TYR A 14 5.11 -7.33 -14.47
C TYR A 14 6.46 -7.80 -13.94
N SER A 15 6.91 -9.01 -14.30
CA SER A 15 8.23 -9.53 -13.90
C SER A 15 9.38 -8.66 -14.40
N PHE A 16 9.27 -8.13 -15.63
CA PHE A 16 10.25 -7.21 -16.20
C PHE A 16 10.37 -5.94 -15.34
N VAL A 17 9.25 -5.29 -15.04
CA VAL A 17 9.22 -4.07 -14.23
C VAL A 17 9.78 -4.32 -12.84
N ILE A 18 9.37 -5.41 -12.18
CA ILE A 18 9.86 -5.80 -10.86
C ILE A 18 11.37 -6.05 -10.93
N GLY A 19 11.83 -6.88 -11.88
CA GLY A 19 13.24 -7.25 -12.03
C GLY A 19 14.15 -6.06 -12.24
N PHE A 20 13.82 -5.16 -13.18
CA PHE A 20 14.63 -3.97 -13.44
C PHE A 20 14.59 -2.97 -12.29
N THR A 21 13.43 -2.77 -11.65
CA THR A 21 13.32 -1.92 -10.46
C THR A 21 14.23 -2.41 -9.34
N LEU A 22 14.21 -3.73 -9.07
CA LEU A 22 15.05 -4.34 -8.04
C LEU A 22 16.54 -4.32 -8.41
N LEU A 23 16.89 -4.50 -9.69
CA LEU A 23 18.26 -4.37 -10.18
C LEU A 23 18.82 -2.97 -9.92
N PHE A 24 18.09 -1.92 -10.27
CA PHE A 24 18.53 -0.54 -10.03
C PHE A 24 18.52 -0.20 -8.53
N THR A 25 17.56 -0.70 -7.77
CA THR A 25 17.56 -0.58 -6.30
C THR A 25 18.79 -1.22 -5.68
N TYR A 26 19.20 -2.41 -6.16
CA TYR A 26 20.42 -3.08 -5.71
C TYR A 26 21.68 -2.28 -6.06
N LYS A 27 21.77 -1.77 -7.29
CA LYS A 27 22.90 -0.95 -7.72
C LYS A 27 22.98 0.34 -6.89
N ALA A 28 21.85 0.98 -6.60
CA ALA A 28 21.79 2.14 -5.71
C ALA A 28 22.31 1.79 -4.31
N ASN A 29 21.79 0.71 -3.70
CA ASN A 29 22.18 0.27 -2.35
C ASN A 29 23.69 0.03 -2.20
N ASN A 30 24.36 -0.49 -3.22
CA ASN A 30 25.80 -0.80 -3.18
C ASN A 30 26.69 0.34 -3.71
N SER A 31 26.10 1.41 -4.23
CA SER A 31 26.87 2.53 -4.76
C SER A 31 27.50 3.35 -3.62
N LYS A 32 28.83 3.45 -3.64
CA LYS A 32 29.57 4.40 -2.80
C LYS A 32 29.58 5.81 -3.40
N ASN A 33 29.46 5.92 -4.72
CA ASN A 33 29.45 7.19 -5.42
C ASN A 33 28.05 7.83 -5.34
N LYS A 34 27.99 9.10 -4.92
CA LYS A 34 26.74 9.86 -4.74
C LYS A 34 25.98 10.07 -6.06
N LEU A 35 26.69 10.30 -7.17
CA LEU A 35 26.06 10.47 -8.49
C LEU A 35 25.42 9.16 -8.94
N TYR A 36 26.16 8.05 -8.89
CA TYR A 36 25.62 6.73 -9.25
C TYR A 36 24.47 6.30 -8.35
N PHE A 37 24.55 6.60 -7.03
CA PHE A 37 23.41 6.38 -6.14
C PHE A 37 22.17 7.13 -6.66
N LYS A 38 22.27 8.43 -6.96
CA LYS A 38 21.16 9.23 -7.47
C LYS A 38 20.61 8.70 -8.79
N VAL A 39 21.47 8.39 -9.76
CA VAL A 39 21.04 7.88 -11.07
C VAL A 39 20.30 6.56 -10.92
N TYR A 40 20.85 5.61 -10.17
CA TYR A 40 20.19 4.32 -9.93
C TYR A 40 18.89 4.47 -9.12
N SER A 41 18.83 5.41 -8.18
CA SER A 41 17.58 5.74 -7.47
C SER A 41 16.51 6.30 -8.40
N ILE A 42 16.88 7.22 -9.30
CA ILE A 42 15.97 7.79 -10.29
C ILE A 42 15.43 6.66 -11.19
N LEU A 43 16.29 5.78 -11.69
CA LEU A 43 15.86 4.65 -12.52
C LEU A 43 14.94 3.68 -11.76
N ALA A 44 15.25 3.38 -10.50
CA ALA A 44 14.41 2.53 -9.66
C ALA A 44 13.01 3.12 -9.41
N VAL A 45 12.85 4.44 -9.45
CA VAL A 45 11.53 5.09 -9.32
C VAL A 45 10.85 5.23 -10.67
N LEU A 46 11.58 5.68 -11.71
CA LEU A 46 11.00 5.98 -13.02
C LEU A 46 10.48 4.75 -13.76
N ILE A 47 11.14 3.60 -13.65
CA ILE A 47 10.72 2.37 -14.34
C ILE A 47 9.29 1.95 -13.97
N PRO A 48 8.95 1.75 -12.68
CA PRO A 48 7.58 1.43 -12.30
C PRO A 48 6.64 2.61 -12.55
N THR A 49 7.07 3.86 -12.34
CA THR A 49 6.24 5.05 -12.64
C THR A 49 5.80 5.11 -14.11
N ILE A 50 6.73 4.94 -15.05
CA ILE A 50 6.45 4.99 -16.48
C ILE A 50 5.56 3.81 -16.87
N PHE A 51 5.85 2.61 -16.38
CA PHE A 51 5.03 1.43 -16.64
C PHE A 51 3.57 1.61 -16.18
N ALA A 52 3.35 2.20 -15.01
CA ALA A 52 2.02 2.50 -14.51
C ALA A 52 1.28 3.56 -15.35
N GLY A 53 2.01 4.51 -15.96
CA GLY A 53 1.46 5.46 -16.92
C GLY A 53 1.11 4.81 -18.26
N MET A 54 1.94 3.87 -18.72
CA MET A 54 1.79 3.21 -20.02
C MET A 54 0.64 2.18 -20.08
N ARG A 55 -0.05 1.91 -18.97
CA ARG A 55 -1.18 0.98 -18.96
C ARG A 55 -2.40 1.56 -19.68
N ALA A 56 -3.19 0.70 -20.33
CA ALA A 56 -4.46 1.07 -20.92
C ALA A 56 -5.51 1.45 -19.86
N LEU A 57 -6.52 2.22 -20.26
CA LEU A 57 -7.57 2.74 -19.35
C LEU A 57 -8.47 1.65 -18.74
N ASN A 58 -8.44 0.43 -19.29
CA ASN A 58 -9.14 -0.74 -18.75
C ASN A 58 -8.29 -1.58 -17.78
N VAL A 59 -7.03 -1.21 -17.52
CA VAL A 59 -6.14 -1.93 -16.60
C VAL A 59 -6.23 -1.32 -15.20
N GLY A 60 -7.21 -1.75 -14.42
CA GLY A 60 -7.48 -1.28 -13.06
C GLY A 60 -8.91 -0.72 -12.92
N THR A 61 -9.66 -1.20 -11.94
CA THR A 61 -11.10 -0.90 -11.85
C THR A 61 -11.42 0.58 -11.59
N ASP A 62 -10.57 1.29 -10.84
CA ASP A 62 -10.82 2.69 -10.45
C ASP A 62 -10.37 3.72 -11.52
N ILE A 63 -9.77 3.31 -12.65
CA ILE A 63 -9.36 4.28 -13.69
C ILE A 63 -10.59 5.01 -14.22
N MET A 64 -11.54 4.27 -14.79
CA MET A 64 -12.69 4.87 -15.48
C MET A 64 -13.66 5.56 -14.53
N VAL A 65 -13.68 5.16 -13.26
CA VAL A 65 -14.55 5.74 -12.24
C VAL A 65 -13.95 7.02 -11.67
N TYR A 66 -12.66 7.03 -11.36
CA TYR A 66 -12.04 8.14 -10.64
C TYR A 66 -10.99 8.86 -11.47
N ALA A 67 -9.97 8.17 -11.97
CA ALA A 67 -8.83 8.85 -12.60
C ALA A 67 -9.21 9.58 -13.90
N TYR A 68 -9.82 8.86 -14.84
CA TYR A 68 -10.22 9.41 -16.14
C TYR A 68 -11.28 10.50 -15.98
N GLN A 69 -12.33 10.24 -15.18
CA GLN A 69 -13.38 11.23 -14.95
C GLN A 69 -12.86 12.52 -14.29
N THR A 70 -11.96 12.41 -13.30
CA THR A 70 -11.39 13.61 -12.65
C THR A 70 -10.51 14.38 -13.63
N PHE A 71 -9.73 13.67 -14.46
CA PHE A 71 -8.88 14.25 -15.48
C PHE A 71 -9.69 15.00 -16.55
N GLU A 72 -10.67 14.34 -17.17
CA GLU A 72 -11.55 14.93 -18.18
C GLU A 72 -12.40 16.07 -17.63
N LYS A 73 -12.93 15.93 -16.40
CA LYS A 73 -13.64 17.04 -15.76
C LYS A 73 -12.71 18.23 -15.56
N SER A 74 -11.47 18.00 -15.14
CA SER A 74 -10.52 19.10 -14.88
C SER A 74 -10.16 19.88 -16.13
N SER A 75 -10.06 19.23 -17.31
CA SER A 75 -9.69 19.88 -18.57
C SER A 75 -10.74 20.88 -19.07
N ALA A 76 -11.99 20.74 -18.60
CA ALA A 76 -13.09 21.66 -18.93
C ALA A 76 -13.07 22.97 -18.13
N TYR A 77 -12.24 23.11 -17.09
CA TYR A 77 -12.17 24.30 -16.25
C TYR A 77 -10.91 25.11 -16.54
N THR A 78 -11.04 26.44 -16.60
CA THR A 78 -9.91 27.35 -16.88
C THR A 78 -9.07 27.69 -15.65
N SER A 79 -9.60 27.47 -14.45
CA SER A 79 -8.88 27.74 -13.19
C SER A 79 -9.00 26.59 -12.20
N LEU A 80 -7.92 26.36 -11.44
CA LEU A 80 -7.91 25.34 -10.40
C LEU A 80 -8.99 25.61 -9.34
N ASN A 81 -9.17 26.87 -8.95
CA ASN A 81 -10.15 27.24 -7.94
C ASN A 81 -11.58 26.92 -8.38
N SER A 82 -11.94 27.24 -9.63
CA SER A 82 -13.26 26.88 -10.17
C SER A 82 -13.49 25.37 -10.20
N PHE A 83 -12.44 24.59 -10.55
CA PHE A 83 -12.53 23.14 -10.55
C PHE A 83 -12.67 22.56 -9.14
N LEU A 84 -11.87 23.04 -8.18
CA LEU A 84 -11.91 22.56 -6.79
C LEU A 84 -13.26 22.84 -6.11
N ASN A 85 -13.93 23.94 -6.45
CA ASN A 85 -15.24 24.28 -5.88
C ASN A 85 -16.37 23.34 -6.29
N VAL A 86 -16.25 22.67 -7.45
CA VAL A 86 -17.29 21.76 -7.96
C VAL A 86 -16.91 20.28 -7.82
N ASN A 87 -15.64 20.00 -7.50
CA ASN A 87 -15.10 18.65 -7.46
C ASN A 87 -15.29 18.02 -6.07
N SER A 88 -15.78 16.79 -6.03
CA SER A 88 -16.02 16.02 -4.79
C SER A 88 -14.84 15.10 -4.39
N ILE A 89 -13.77 15.09 -5.17
CA ILE A 89 -12.54 14.33 -4.91
C ILE A 89 -11.58 15.16 -4.04
N GLU A 90 -10.66 14.49 -3.33
CA GLU A 90 -9.68 15.15 -2.46
C GLU A 90 -8.82 16.15 -3.25
N GLY A 91 -8.64 17.34 -2.67
CA GLY A 91 -8.09 18.51 -3.37
C GLY A 91 -6.68 18.30 -3.94
N GLY A 92 -5.83 17.50 -3.29
CA GLY A 92 -4.49 17.18 -3.82
C GLY A 92 -4.53 16.32 -5.08
N TYR A 93 -5.45 15.36 -5.14
CA TYR A 93 -5.62 14.52 -6.34
C TYR A 93 -6.28 15.30 -7.48
N ALA A 94 -7.26 16.15 -7.16
CA ALA A 94 -7.90 17.05 -8.11
C ALA A 94 -6.91 18.07 -8.69
N ALA A 95 -6.08 18.69 -7.84
CA ALA A 95 -5.02 19.60 -8.29
C ALA A 95 -4.01 18.89 -9.21
N LEU A 96 -3.63 17.64 -8.89
CA LEU A 96 -2.77 16.85 -9.76
C LEU A 96 -3.40 16.60 -11.14
N ALA A 97 -4.69 16.22 -11.16
CA ALA A 97 -5.43 16.01 -12.41
C ALA A 97 -5.46 17.29 -13.26
N PHE A 98 -5.78 18.42 -12.65
CA PHE A 98 -5.80 19.73 -13.29
C PHE A 98 -4.44 20.12 -13.88
N ILE A 99 -3.35 19.94 -13.11
CA ILE A 99 -2.00 20.23 -13.59
C ILE A 99 -1.64 19.35 -14.80
N CYS A 100 -1.90 18.05 -14.72
CA CYS A 100 -1.59 17.13 -15.82
C CYS A 100 -2.45 17.38 -17.06
N SER A 101 -3.73 17.74 -16.90
CA SER A 101 -4.62 18.03 -18.03
C SER A 101 -4.21 19.29 -18.78
N HIS A 102 -3.77 20.33 -18.07
CA HIS A 102 -3.39 21.60 -18.68
C HIS A 102 -1.96 21.63 -19.21
N LEU A 103 -1.01 20.99 -18.52
CA LEU A 103 0.40 21.01 -18.95
C LEU A 103 0.72 19.93 -19.98
N CYS A 104 0.03 18.79 -19.96
CA CYS A 104 0.36 17.64 -20.79
C CYS A 104 -0.77 17.14 -21.68
N GLY A 105 -2.04 17.44 -21.34
CA GLY A 105 -3.20 16.98 -22.11
C GLY A 105 -3.31 15.45 -22.23
N ASN A 106 -2.66 14.69 -21.35
CA ASN A 106 -2.58 13.23 -21.44
C ASN A 106 -2.83 12.54 -20.09
N VAL A 107 -3.89 11.74 -20.02
CA VAL A 107 -4.27 10.97 -18.83
C VAL A 107 -3.21 9.95 -18.40
N HIS A 108 -2.41 9.41 -19.32
CA HIS A 108 -1.32 8.48 -19.00
C HIS A 108 -0.19 9.17 -18.22
N VAL A 109 0.02 10.46 -18.45
CA VAL A 109 0.94 11.28 -17.65
C VAL A 109 0.38 11.45 -16.23
N PHE A 110 -0.92 11.71 -16.11
CA PHE A 110 -1.59 11.75 -14.80
C PHE A 110 -1.48 10.41 -14.03
N LEU A 111 -1.65 9.28 -14.72
CA LEU A 111 -1.45 7.94 -14.13
C LEU A 111 0.01 7.72 -13.69
N ALA A 112 0.99 8.17 -14.47
CA ALA A 112 2.40 8.10 -14.10
C ALA A 112 2.69 8.93 -12.84
N PHE A 113 2.26 10.19 -12.78
CA PHE A 113 2.46 11.03 -11.58
C PHE A 113 1.75 10.47 -10.36
N THR A 114 0.56 9.90 -10.54
CA THR A 114 -0.18 9.21 -9.48
C THR A 114 0.63 8.04 -8.91
N ALA A 115 1.23 7.19 -9.76
CA ALA A 115 2.09 6.11 -9.33
C ALA A 115 3.39 6.62 -8.68
N MET A 116 3.98 7.68 -9.24
CA MET A 116 5.19 8.30 -8.69
C MET A 116 5.00 8.79 -7.26
N LEU A 117 3.84 9.39 -6.96
CA LEU A 117 3.48 9.83 -5.60
C LEU A 117 3.30 8.68 -4.61
N GLN A 118 3.10 7.45 -5.08
CA GLN A 118 3.11 6.23 -4.26
C GLN A 118 4.54 5.70 -4.08
N ILE A 119 5.32 5.64 -5.16
CA ILE A 119 6.63 4.97 -5.18
C ILE A 119 7.70 5.79 -4.45
N ILE A 120 7.71 7.11 -4.60
CA ILE A 120 8.70 7.99 -3.97
C ILE A 120 8.77 7.80 -2.44
N PRO A 121 7.67 7.93 -1.68
CA PRO A 121 7.75 7.75 -0.22
C PRO A 121 8.20 6.35 0.17
N ILE A 122 7.80 5.30 -0.56
CA ILE A 122 8.30 3.93 -0.32
C ILE A 122 9.80 3.82 -0.59
N TYR A 123 10.30 4.42 -1.66
CA TYR A 123 11.73 4.43 -1.96
C TYR A 123 12.51 5.19 -0.88
N ILE A 124 11.98 6.32 -0.39
CA ILE A 124 12.56 7.04 0.74
C ILE A 124 12.59 6.16 2.00
N CYS A 125 11.53 5.40 2.28
CA CYS A 125 11.51 4.42 3.37
C CYS A 125 12.63 3.38 3.22
N ALA A 126 12.81 2.83 2.01
CA ALA A 126 13.89 1.89 1.72
C ALA A 126 15.27 2.52 1.98
N VAL A 127 15.50 3.76 1.54
CA VAL A 127 16.75 4.51 1.79
C VAL A 127 16.99 4.74 3.28
N LYS A 128 15.95 5.09 4.04
CA LYS A 128 16.05 5.31 5.50
C LYS A 128 16.40 4.03 6.26
N LEU A 129 15.84 2.91 5.84
CA LEU A 129 16.03 1.60 6.47
C LEU A 129 17.25 0.83 5.94
N ARG A 130 18.06 1.43 5.04
CA ARG A 130 19.21 0.76 4.42
C ARG A 130 20.30 0.28 5.39
N ASN A 131 20.33 0.85 6.60
CA ASN A 131 21.25 0.44 7.67
C ASN A 131 20.74 -0.79 8.46
N GLU A 132 19.45 -1.08 8.37
CA GLU A 132 18.83 -2.26 8.98
C GLU A 132 18.86 -3.46 8.02
N TYR A 133 18.61 -3.21 6.73
CA TYR A 133 18.62 -4.22 5.68
C TYR A 133 18.81 -3.62 4.28
N ASN A 134 19.08 -4.46 3.28
CA ASN A 134 19.26 -4.02 1.90
C ASN A 134 17.96 -3.40 1.35
N MET A 135 18.08 -2.28 0.62
CA MET A 135 16.96 -1.57 -0.02
C MET A 135 16.12 -2.45 -0.98
N ILE A 136 16.68 -3.53 -1.54
CA ILE A 136 15.93 -4.49 -2.38
C ILE A 136 14.70 -4.99 -1.63
N TRP A 137 14.85 -5.36 -0.35
CA TRP A 137 13.81 -6.07 0.38
C TRP A 137 12.52 -5.26 0.57
N PRO A 138 12.53 -4.03 1.11
CA PRO A 138 11.31 -3.22 1.20
C PRO A 138 10.72 -2.93 -0.19
N MET A 139 11.55 -2.67 -1.21
CA MET A 139 11.08 -2.44 -2.58
C MET A 139 10.41 -3.69 -3.18
N MET A 140 10.96 -4.88 -2.93
CA MET A 140 10.40 -6.15 -3.41
C MET A 140 9.03 -6.41 -2.78
N ILE A 141 8.91 -6.22 -1.46
CA ILE A 141 7.64 -6.37 -0.76
C ILE A 141 6.59 -5.38 -1.29
N TYR A 142 6.97 -4.12 -1.49
CA TYR A 142 6.09 -3.14 -2.12
C TYR A 142 5.63 -3.56 -3.52
N LEU A 143 6.57 -3.93 -4.39
CA LEU A 143 6.30 -4.31 -5.77
C LEU A 143 5.43 -5.57 -5.91
N MET A 144 5.62 -6.56 -5.03
CA MET A 144 4.88 -7.81 -5.07
C MET A 144 3.49 -7.72 -4.41
N ILE A 145 3.35 -6.92 -3.36
CA ILE A 145 2.11 -6.91 -2.55
C ILE A 145 1.23 -5.69 -2.86
N PHE A 146 1.82 -4.51 -3.03
CA PHE A 146 1.06 -3.25 -3.00
C PHE A 146 1.05 -2.49 -4.33
N TYR A 147 2.05 -2.67 -5.19
CA TYR A 147 2.19 -1.88 -6.42
C TYR A 147 1.00 -2.04 -7.38
N ILE A 148 0.54 -3.28 -7.60
CA ILE A 148 -0.62 -3.55 -8.46
C ILE A 148 -1.94 -3.09 -7.80
N VAL A 149 -2.06 -3.23 -6.47
CA VAL A 149 -3.19 -2.65 -5.71
C VAL A 149 -3.27 -1.13 -5.92
N GLY A 150 -2.11 -0.48 -6.00
CA GLY A 150 -1.95 0.94 -6.26
C GLY A 150 -2.43 1.42 -7.64
N PHE A 151 -2.69 0.52 -8.59
CA PHE A 151 -3.32 0.84 -9.89
C PHE A 151 -4.82 1.07 -9.77
N ASN A 152 -5.43 0.51 -8.73
CA ASN A 152 -6.84 0.60 -8.46
C ASN A 152 -7.08 1.62 -7.36
N VAL A 153 -6.68 1.31 -6.13
CA VAL A 153 -6.94 2.14 -4.95
C VAL A 153 -5.91 3.27 -4.85
N MET A 154 -5.76 4.03 -5.93
CA MET A 154 -4.67 4.96 -6.24
C MET A 154 -4.49 6.03 -5.17
N ARG A 155 -5.56 6.77 -4.87
CA ARG A 155 -5.59 7.84 -3.86
C ARG A 155 -5.21 7.32 -2.48
N GLN A 156 -5.80 6.19 -2.07
CA GLN A 156 -5.53 5.57 -0.79
C GLN A 156 -4.11 5.01 -0.71
N SER A 157 -3.58 4.47 -1.80
CA SER A 157 -2.21 3.96 -1.88
C SER A 157 -1.19 5.10 -1.80
N ILE A 158 -1.48 6.28 -2.36
CA ILE A 158 -0.70 7.49 -2.10
C ILE A 158 -0.72 7.76 -0.59
N ALA A 159 -1.89 7.95 0.01
CA ALA A 159 -1.98 8.24 1.45
C ALA A 159 -1.26 7.20 2.32
N ALA A 160 -1.44 5.89 2.08
CA ALA A 160 -0.80 4.82 2.85
C ALA A 160 0.74 4.84 2.73
N SER A 161 1.27 5.09 1.53
CA SER A 161 2.72 5.18 1.30
C SER A 161 3.35 6.37 2.05
N TRP A 162 2.69 7.53 2.03
CA TRP A 162 3.11 8.71 2.79
C TRP A 162 2.97 8.50 4.30
N MET A 163 1.98 7.73 4.74
CA MET A 163 1.81 7.40 6.16
C MET A 163 2.87 6.45 6.70
N LEU A 164 3.33 5.50 5.89
CA LEU A 164 4.51 4.69 6.24
C LEU A 164 5.77 5.55 6.35
N LEU A 165 5.95 6.56 5.49
CA LEU A 165 7.06 7.50 5.61
C LEU A 165 6.95 8.35 6.88
N ALA A 166 5.74 8.81 7.21
CA ALA A 166 5.47 9.56 8.44
C ALA A 166 5.85 8.74 9.68
N PHE A 167 5.60 7.42 9.69
CA PHE A 167 6.04 6.51 10.74
C PHE A 167 7.56 6.53 10.93
N LEU A 168 8.34 6.40 9.86
CA LEU A 168 9.81 6.45 10.00
C LEU A 168 10.31 7.83 10.45
N LEU A 169 9.64 8.90 10.04
CA LEU A 169 9.97 10.25 10.50
C LEU A 169 9.62 10.46 11.98
N LEU A 170 8.53 9.84 12.47
CA LEU A 170 8.16 9.79 13.88
C LEU A 170 9.24 9.09 14.69
N GLU A 171 9.70 7.94 14.21
CA GLU A 171 10.77 7.15 14.81
C GLU A 171 12.11 7.88 14.88
N GLU A 172 12.43 8.66 13.85
CA GLU A 172 13.58 9.56 13.80
C GLU A 172 13.39 10.86 14.61
N LYS A 173 12.24 11.04 15.30
CA LYS A 173 11.84 12.25 16.03
C LYS A 173 11.81 13.52 15.16
N ARG A 174 11.59 13.38 13.86
CA ARG A 174 11.49 14.48 12.89
C ARG A 174 10.04 14.97 12.76
N TYR A 175 9.49 15.51 13.85
CA TYR A 175 8.06 15.81 13.98
C TYR A 175 7.54 16.79 12.91
N VAL A 176 8.28 17.84 12.56
CA VAL A 176 7.86 18.79 11.51
C VAL A 176 7.70 18.09 10.16
N LYS A 177 8.67 17.25 9.78
CA LYS A 177 8.60 16.49 8.53
C LYS A 177 7.49 15.44 8.58
N MET A 178 7.30 14.80 9.74
CA MET A 178 6.21 13.85 9.96
C MET A 178 4.84 14.52 9.77
N ILE A 179 4.60 15.69 10.39
CA ILE A 179 3.35 16.45 10.24
C ILE A 179 3.13 16.84 8.79
N PHE A 180 4.17 17.34 8.09
CA PHE A 180 4.09 17.63 6.67
C PHE A 180 3.67 16.40 5.85
N THR A 181 4.28 15.23 6.09
CA THR A 181 3.90 14.00 5.39
C THR A 181 2.47 13.55 5.68
N CYS A 182 1.96 13.77 6.90
CA CYS A 182 0.55 13.51 7.25
C CYS A 182 -0.41 14.44 6.48
N ILE A 183 -0.06 15.73 6.36
CA ILE A 183 -0.85 16.70 5.60
C ILE A 183 -0.91 16.28 4.13
N VAL A 184 0.23 15.92 3.53
CA VAL A 184 0.26 15.42 2.14
C VAL A 184 -0.63 14.19 1.99
N ALA A 185 -0.57 13.21 2.91
CA ALA A 185 -1.44 12.04 2.85
C ALA A 185 -2.94 12.41 2.86
N LEU A 186 -3.34 13.34 3.74
CA LEU A 186 -4.73 13.82 3.85
C LEU A 186 -5.20 14.57 2.58
N LEU A 187 -4.31 15.29 1.90
CA LEU A 187 -4.63 15.96 0.64
C LEU A 187 -4.99 14.98 -0.49
N PHE A 188 -4.48 13.75 -0.45
CA PHE A 188 -4.76 12.73 -1.46
C PHE A 188 -5.89 11.79 -1.06
N HIS A 189 -6.10 11.55 0.23
CA HIS A 189 -7.21 10.73 0.68
C HIS A 189 -7.62 11.01 2.14
N SER A 190 -8.90 11.31 2.38
CA SER A 190 -9.38 11.70 3.71
C SER A 190 -9.26 10.58 4.75
N THR A 191 -9.31 9.32 4.33
CA THR A 191 -9.16 8.17 5.25
C THR A 191 -7.74 8.03 5.81
N ALA A 192 -6.78 8.85 5.37
CA ALA A 192 -5.43 8.92 5.96
C ALA A 192 -5.46 9.21 7.47
N ILE A 193 -6.56 9.75 7.98
CA ILE A 193 -6.82 9.88 9.42
C ILE A 193 -6.67 8.54 10.17
N LEU A 194 -7.03 7.41 9.54
CA LEU A 194 -6.82 6.08 10.10
C LEU A 194 -5.31 5.74 10.21
N GLY A 195 -4.52 6.17 9.23
CA GLY A 195 -3.05 6.10 9.30
C GLY A 195 -2.48 6.90 10.46
N ILE A 196 -3.03 8.09 10.74
CA ILE A 196 -2.66 8.90 11.91
C ILE A 196 -3.00 8.17 13.21
N LEU A 197 -4.16 7.50 13.31
CA LEU A 197 -4.49 6.66 14.47
C LEU A 197 -3.44 5.55 14.68
N PHE A 198 -3.00 4.88 13.62
CA PHE A 198 -1.92 3.89 13.72
C PHE A 198 -0.57 4.51 14.13
N LEU A 199 -0.26 5.75 13.72
CA LEU A 199 0.92 6.48 14.22
C LEU A 199 0.83 6.80 15.71
N LEU A 200 -0.35 7.15 16.22
CA LEU A 200 -0.56 7.36 17.65
C LEU A 200 -0.40 6.05 18.42
N LEU A 201 -0.90 4.93 17.88
CA LEU A 201 -0.63 3.60 18.44
C LEU A 201 0.86 3.26 18.42
N ALA A 202 1.61 3.69 17.39
CA ALA A 202 3.05 3.51 17.32
C ALA A 202 3.78 4.14 18.53
N LEU A 203 3.37 5.33 18.97
CA LEU A 203 3.92 6.01 20.15
C LEU A 203 3.66 5.25 21.46
N VAL A 204 2.51 4.57 21.55
CA VAL A 204 2.17 3.72 22.70
C VAL A 204 3.01 2.44 22.67
N PHE A 205 3.05 1.78 21.51
CA PHE A 205 3.75 0.51 21.31
C PHE A 205 5.27 0.63 21.52
N ASP A 206 5.87 1.76 21.14
CA ASP A 206 7.28 2.08 21.41
C ASP A 206 7.64 1.92 22.90
N LYS A 207 6.76 2.37 23.80
CA LYS A 207 7.01 2.33 25.25
C LYS A 207 6.88 0.93 25.85
N ILE A 208 6.26 -0.02 25.15
CA ILE A 208 5.93 -1.34 25.69
C ILE A 208 6.98 -2.37 25.27
N ARG A 209 7.86 -2.72 26.21
CA ARG A 209 8.89 -3.75 25.97
C ARG A 209 8.35 -5.18 26.07
N ASN A 210 7.31 -5.40 26.87
CA ASN A 210 6.77 -6.74 27.10
C ASN A 210 5.76 -7.11 26.00
N LYS A 211 6.11 -8.12 25.19
CA LYS A 211 5.28 -8.62 24.08
C LYS A 211 3.90 -9.11 24.53
N LYS A 212 3.77 -9.66 25.75
CA LYS A 212 2.47 -10.09 26.30
C LYS A 212 1.57 -8.88 26.57
N ILE A 213 2.12 -7.83 27.19
CA ILE A 213 1.39 -6.58 27.45
C ILE A 213 0.98 -5.91 26.14
N LEU A 214 1.88 -5.85 25.16
CA LEU A 214 1.55 -5.34 23.82
C LEU A 214 0.36 -6.09 23.22
N MET A 215 0.37 -7.43 23.29
CA MET A 215 -0.72 -8.26 22.80
C MET A 215 -2.03 -7.99 23.54
N SER A 216 -2.00 -7.88 24.88
CA SER A 216 -3.17 -7.56 25.69
C SER A 216 -3.77 -6.19 25.32
N ILE A 217 -2.92 -5.20 25.05
CA ILE A 217 -3.35 -3.87 24.60
C ILE A 217 -3.98 -3.94 23.20
N CYS A 218 -3.37 -4.69 22.26
CA CYS A 218 -3.98 -4.90 20.95
C CYS A 218 -5.36 -5.58 21.06
N ILE A 219 -5.49 -6.60 21.91
CA ILE A 219 -6.78 -7.27 22.15
C ILE A 219 -7.80 -6.29 22.75
N PHE A 220 -7.40 -5.50 23.74
CA PHE A 220 -8.27 -4.49 24.36
C PHE A 220 -8.80 -3.47 23.35
N PHE A 221 -7.92 -2.87 22.54
CA PHE A 221 -8.34 -1.93 21.50
C PHE A 221 -9.18 -2.60 20.41
N PHE A 222 -8.91 -3.87 20.08
CA PHE A 222 -9.74 -4.61 19.14
C PHE A 222 -11.15 -4.87 19.69
N ILE A 223 -11.29 -5.21 20.97
CA ILE A 223 -12.61 -5.36 21.62
C ILE A 223 -13.37 -4.03 21.61
N ILE A 224 -12.71 -2.91 21.94
CA ILE A 224 -13.31 -1.58 21.82
C ILE A 224 -13.76 -1.31 20.39
N PHE A 225 -12.91 -1.61 19.40
CA PHE A 225 -13.25 -1.44 18.00
C PHE A 225 -14.51 -2.24 17.63
N VAL A 226 -14.58 -3.52 17.98
CA VAL A 226 -15.76 -4.37 17.73
C VAL A 226 -17.01 -3.81 18.40
N TYR A 227 -16.91 -3.33 19.64
CA TYR A 227 -18.04 -2.70 20.34
C TYR A 227 -18.51 -1.42 19.64
N LEU A 228 -17.60 -0.56 19.20
CA LEU A 228 -17.93 0.67 18.46
C LEU A 228 -18.61 0.38 17.11
N MET A 229 -18.25 -0.73 16.44
CA MET A 229 -18.88 -1.11 15.18
C MET A 229 -20.37 -1.45 15.31
N GLN A 230 -20.87 -1.77 16.52
CA GLN A 230 -22.32 -1.91 16.77
C GLN A 230 -23.08 -0.59 16.55
N TYR A 231 -22.39 0.55 16.65
CA TYR A 231 -22.95 1.89 16.45
C TYR A 231 -22.54 2.50 15.11
N TRP A 232 -22.16 1.68 14.12
CA TRP A 232 -21.63 2.14 12.85
C TRP A 232 -22.51 3.18 12.14
N ASP A 233 -23.83 2.98 12.13
CA ASP A 233 -24.78 3.91 11.49
C ASP A 233 -24.77 5.30 12.15
N VAL A 234 -24.64 5.35 13.47
CA VAL A 234 -24.53 6.60 14.22
C VAL A 234 -23.18 7.26 13.92
N ILE A 235 -22.11 6.46 13.90
CA ILE A 235 -20.75 6.93 13.61
C ILE A 235 -20.68 7.53 12.20
N ILE A 236 -21.24 6.87 11.20
CA ILE A 236 -21.12 7.33 9.81
C ILE A 236 -21.92 8.61 9.55
N VAL A 237 -23.12 8.73 10.11
CA VAL A 237 -23.93 9.95 10.02
C VAL A 237 -23.25 11.09 10.77
N PHE A 238 -22.65 10.81 11.93
CA PHE A 238 -21.87 11.79 12.69
C PHE A 238 -20.67 12.29 11.86
N ILE A 239 -19.87 11.39 11.29
CA ILE A 239 -18.72 11.75 10.44
C ILE A 239 -19.17 12.57 9.22
N GLY A 240 -20.30 12.18 8.61
CA GLY A 240 -20.92 12.90 7.51
C GLY A 240 -21.37 14.32 7.85
N LYS A 241 -21.99 14.50 9.02
CA LYS A 241 -22.46 15.80 9.51
C LYS A 241 -21.34 16.84 9.61
N TYR A 242 -20.14 16.42 9.99
CA TYR A 242 -18.97 17.31 10.08
C TYR A 242 -18.16 17.41 8.78
N GLY A 243 -18.67 16.89 7.66
CA GLY A 243 -18.07 17.05 6.34
C GLY A 243 -16.83 16.18 6.08
N PHE A 244 -16.54 15.20 6.94
CA PHE A 244 -15.40 14.30 6.75
C PHE A 244 -15.66 13.21 5.69
N LEU A 245 -16.94 12.94 5.38
CA LEU A 245 -17.38 12.03 4.32
C LEU A 245 -18.48 12.70 3.49
N GLY A 246 -18.36 12.65 2.16
CA GLY A 246 -19.41 13.11 1.26
C GLY A 246 -20.64 12.19 1.29
N GLN A 247 -21.82 12.74 0.99
CA GLN A 247 -23.10 12.04 1.08
C GLN A 247 -23.12 10.73 0.28
N ASP A 248 -22.56 10.71 -0.92
CA ASP A 248 -22.46 9.50 -1.75
C ASP A 248 -21.67 8.38 -1.07
N LYS A 249 -20.61 8.72 -0.32
CA LYS A 249 -19.81 7.76 0.44
C LYS A 249 -20.57 7.26 1.67
N ILE A 250 -21.35 8.13 2.32
CA ILE A 250 -22.18 7.75 3.47
C ILE A 250 -23.21 6.71 3.04
N VAL A 251 -23.96 6.97 1.96
CA VAL A 251 -24.95 6.04 1.43
C VAL A 251 -24.30 4.73 0.98
N GLY A 252 -23.16 4.82 0.28
CA GLY A 252 -22.40 3.65 -0.15
C GLY A 252 -21.98 2.77 1.02
N TYR A 253 -21.37 3.35 2.05
CA TYR A 253 -20.93 2.61 3.23
C TYR A 253 -22.11 2.15 4.10
N SER A 254 -23.14 2.95 4.33
CA SER A 254 -24.31 2.53 5.11
C SER A 254 -24.98 1.32 4.46
N ASN A 255 -25.02 1.27 3.13
CA ASN A 255 -25.47 0.10 2.43
C ASN A 255 -24.55 -1.09 2.79
N ILE A 256 -23.21 -0.95 2.70
CA ILE A 256 -22.23 -2.03 2.95
C ILE A 256 -22.47 -2.73 4.29
N PHE A 257 -22.86 -2.00 5.33
CA PHE A 257 -22.97 -2.56 6.68
C PHE A 257 -24.40 -2.95 7.11
N ARG A 258 -25.42 -2.68 6.28
CA ARG A 258 -26.84 -2.98 6.59
C ARG A 258 -27.41 -4.23 5.91
N GLU A 259 -26.58 -5.07 5.28
CA GLU A 259 -27.00 -6.26 4.52
C GLU A 259 -28.03 -5.97 3.39
N ALA A 260 -28.36 -4.70 3.13
CA ALA A 260 -29.56 -4.32 2.40
C ALA A 260 -29.47 -4.43 0.87
N ASN A 261 -28.35 -4.90 0.31
CA ASN A 261 -28.21 -5.12 -1.13
C ASN A 261 -27.16 -6.22 -1.43
N LEU A 262 -27.58 -7.49 -1.27
CA LEU A 262 -26.81 -8.68 -1.66
C LEU A 262 -26.42 -8.73 -3.15
N SER A 263 -27.01 -7.89 -3.99
CA SER A 263 -26.74 -7.78 -5.43
C SER A 263 -25.58 -6.85 -5.80
N ASN A 264 -25.04 -6.08 -4.85
CA ASN A 264 -23.91 -5.20 -5.12
C ASN A 264 -22.60 -6.01 -5.15
N TYR A 265 -21.76 -5.79 -6.16
CA TYR A 265 -20.45 -6.43 -6.32
C TYR A 265 -19.49 -6.22 -5.11
N MET A 266 -19.79 -5.26 -4.23
CA MET A 266 -19.02 -5.01 -3.00
C MET A 266 -19.28 -6.03 -1.88
N TYR A 267 -20.28 -6.92 -2.04
CA TYR A 267 -20.67 -7.95 -1.06
C TYR A 267 -20.45 -9.37 -1.58
N SER A 268 -20.27 -9.56 -2.89
CA SER A 268 -19.93 -10.87 -3.44
C SER A 268 -18.47 -11.19 -3.11
N LEU A 269 -18.25 -11.99 -2.07
CA LEU A 269 -16.95 -12.62 -1.84
C LEU A 269 -16.73 -13.68 -2.92
N GLU A 270 -15.86 -13.40 -3.88
CA GLU A 270 -15.41 -14.38 -4.85
C GLU A 270 -14.21 -15.14 -4.29
N ILE A 271 -13.84 -16.23 -4.97
CA ILE A 271 -12.70 -17.07 -4.59
C ILE A 271 -11.40 -16.27 -4.39
N ALA A 272 -11.25 -15.17 -5.13
CA ALA A 272 -10.07 -14.31 -5.07
C ALA A 272 -9.96 -13.58 -3.72
N GLN A 273 -11.06 -13.10 -3.14
CA GLN A 273 -11.06 -12.43 -1.84
C GLN A 273 -10.78 -13.41 -0.69
N TYR A 274 -11.26 -14.67 -0.79
CA TYR A 274 -10.87 -15.72 0.15
C TYR A 274 -9.38 -16.06 0.06
N ILE A 275 -8.83 -16.11 -1.15
CA ILE A 275 -7.39 -16.37 -1.33
C ILE A 275 -6.55 -15.19 -0.83
N GLU A 276 -7.00 -13.94 -1.04
CA GLU A 276 -6.35 -12.74 -0.48
C GLU A 276 -6.32 -12.78 1.06
N SER A 277 -7.44 -13.15 1.71
CA SER A 277 -7.51 -13.24 3.17
C SER A 277 -6.56 -14.31 3.71
N ILE A 278 -6.45 -15.46 3.03
CA ILE A 278 -5.47 -16.50 3.34
C ILE A 278 -4.05 -15.93 3.25
N PHE A 279 -3.69 -15.23 2.17
CA PHE A 279 -2.35 -14.67 2.02
C PHE A 279 -2.01 -13.64 3.11
N LYS A 280 -2.95 -12.79 3.53
CA LYS A 280 -2.74 -11.84 4.64
C LYS A 280 -2.35 -12.56 5.94
N VAL A 281 -2.94 -13.72 6.21
CA VAL A 281 -2.58 -14.59 7.35
C VAL A 281 -1.25 -15.32 7.10
N LEU A 282 -1.02 -15.86 5.91
CA LEU A 282 0.24 -16.56 5.60
C LEU A 282 1.47 -15.64 5.75
N LEU A 283 1.34 -14.36 5.41
CA LEU A 283 2.43 -13.38 5.51
C LEU A 283 2.87 -13.11 6.97
N ILE A 284 2.02 -13.32 7.98
CA ILE A 284 2.40 -13.18 9.40
C ILE A 284 3.16 -14.41 9.93
N ILE A 285 2.94 -15.60 9.36
CA ILE A 285 3.48 -16.86 9.89
C ILE A 285 5.02 -16.79 10.07
N PRO A 286 5.82 -16.42 9.04
CA PRO A 286 7.27 -16.31 9.20
C PRO A 286 7.66 -15.29 10.26
N VAL A 287 6.91 -14.20 10.40
CA VAL A 287 7.18 -13.17 11.41
C VAL A 287 7.05 -13.76 12.82
N ILE A 288 5.97 -14.52 13.08
CA ILE A 288 5.70 -15.10 14.40
C ILE A 288 6.79 -16.11 14.79
N PHE A 289 7.19 -16.99 13.86
CA PHE A 289 8.21 -18.01 14.12
C PHE A 289 9.60 -17.41 14.38
N TYR A 290 9.96 -16.33 13.69
CA TYR A 290 11.30 -15.75 13.76
C TYR A 290 11.39 -14.45 14.61
N LYS A 291 10.30 -14.01 15.25
CA LYS A 291 10.24 -12.76 16.04
C LYS A 291 11.24 -12.67 17.19
N ASN A 292 11.75 -13.79 17.69
CA ASN A 292 12.66 -13.82 18.83
C ASN A 292 14.11 -13.50 18.43
N ASN A 293 14.41 -13.57 17.13
CA ASN A 293 15.74 -13.25 16.59
C ASN A 293 15.98 -11.74 16.41
N TYR A 294 14.95 -10.92 16.57
CA TYR A 294 15.02 -9.48 16.33
C TYR A 294 14.57 -8.70 17.56
N LYS A 295 15.48 -7.86 18.08
CA LYS A 295 15.21 -6.87 19.12
C LYS A 295 15.33 -5.46 18.53
N ASN A 296 14.67 -5.22 17.40
CA ASN A 296 14.63 -3.92 16.76
C ASN A 296 13.30 -3.21 17.10
N LYS A 297 13.37 -1.92 17.44
CA LYS A 297 12.22 -1.08 17.72
C LYS A 297 11.22 -1.04 16.56
N TYR A 298 11.69 -0.79 15.33
CA TYR A 298 10.84 -0.77 14.12
C TYR A 298 10.07 -2.07 13.96
N PHE A 299 10.70 -3.22 14.25
CA PHE A 299 10.07 -4.53 14.16
C PHE A 299 8.91 -4.68 15.15
N ASN A 300 9.11 -4.33 16.41
CA ASN A 300 8.10 -4.48 17.47
C ASN A 300 6.89 -3.56 17.26
N THR A 301 7.12 -2.32 16.83
CA THR A 301 6.01 -1.40 16.53
C THR A 301 5.25 -1.86 15.29
N SER A 302 5.98 -2.26 14.23
CA SER A 302 5.36 -2.70 12.96
C SER A 302 4.53 -3.98 13.11
N ILE A 303 4.98 -4.96 13.91
CA ILE A 303 4.21 -6.18 14.14
C ILE A 303 2.90 -5.89 14.89
N GLY A 304 2.92 -5.01 15.89
CA GLY A 304 1.72 -4.65 16.65
C GLY A 304 0.66 -3.98 15.77
N ILE A 305 1.09 -3.01 14.94
CA ILE A 305 0.21 -2.29 14.01
C ILE A 305 -0.34 -3.25 12.95
N TYR A 306 0.51 -4.07 12.34
CA TYR A 306 0.08 -5.02 11.33
C TYR A 306 -0.92 -6.05 11.87
N LEU A 307 -0.68 -6.58 13.08
CA LEU A 307 -1.63 -7.49 13.74
C LEU A 307 -2.99 -6.82 13.96
N MET A 308 -3.01 -5.56 14.41
CA MET A 308 -4.26 -4.79 14.54
C MET A 308 -4.97 -4.66 13.18
N GLY A 309 -4.22 -4.33 12.13
CA GLY A 309 -4.74 -4.24 10.76
C GLY A 309 -5.39 -5.54 10.27
N ILE A 310 -4.71 -6.68 10.46
CA ILE A 310 -5.26 -7.99 10.10
C ILE A 310 -6.54 -8.29 10.88
N LEU A 311 -6.55 -8.04 12.20
CA LEU A 311 -7.74 -8.29 13.02
C LEU A 311 -8.94 -7.46 12.55
N VAL A 312 -8.72 -6.18 12.22
CA VAL A 312 -9.76 -5.32 11.64
C VAL A 312 -10.23 -5.86 10.30
N TYR A 313 -9.33 -6.25 9.40
CA TYR A 313 -9.68 -6.84 8.11
C TYR A 313 -10.50 -8.13 8.26
N LEU A 314 -10.03 -9.06 9.09
CA LEU A 314 -10.70 -10.34 9.34
C LEU A 314 -12.07 -10.16 9.99
N PHE A 315 -12.21 -9.16 10.87
CA PHE A 315 -13.51 -8.81 11.43
C PHE A 315 -14.51 -8.43 10.32
N PHE A 316 -14.15 -7.51 9.42
CA PHE A 316 -15.02 -7.17 8.30
C PHE A 316 -15.28 -8.34 7.34
N PHE A 317 -14.24 -9.13 7.09
CA PHE A 317 -14.33 -10.28 6.20
C PHE A 317 -15.27 -11.37 6.73
N ILE A 318 -15.21 -11.67 8.03
CA ILE A 318 -15.98 -12.74 8.66
C ILE A 318 -17.36 -12.24 9.12
N TYR A 319 -17.43 -11.11 9.81
CA TYR A 319 -18.67 -10.61 10.42
C TYR A 319 -19.59 -9.91 9.42
N TYR A 320 -19.04 -9.05 8.56
CA TYR A 320 -19.81 -8.30 7.56
C TYR A 320 -19.78 -8.94 6.17
N HIS A 321 -19.16 -10.13 6.03
CA HIS A 321 -19.03 -10.84 4.76
C HIS A 321 -18.53 -9.96 3.60
N THR A 322 -17.60 -9.04 3.87
CA THR A 322 -17.09 -8.11 2.85
C THR A 322 -15.57 -7.99 2.89
N SER A 323 -14.97 -7.94 1.70
CA SER A 323 -13.55 -7.61 1.55
C SER A 323 -13.26 -6.14 1.78
N TYR A 324 -14.28 -5.28 1.82
CA TYR A 324 -14.15 -3.81 1.90
C TYR A 324 -13.37 -3.32 3.13
N GLY A 325 -13.27 -4.16 4.17
CA GLY A 325 -12.40 -3.93 5.33
C GLY A 325 -10.95 -3.63 4.96
N TYR A 326 -10.48 -4.05 3.77
CA TYR A 326 -9.12 -3.71 3.31
C TYR A 326 -8.89 -2.20 3.24
N ARG A 327 -9.94 -1.40 2.98
CA ARG A 327 -9.83 0.07 2.93
C ARG A 327 -9.52 0.70 4.29
N ILE A 328 -9.72 -0.03 5.38
CA ILE A 328 -9.33 0.40 6.72
C ILE A 328 -7.96 -0.18 7.06
N SER A 329 -7.76 -1.48 6.80
CA SER A 329 -6.52 -2.17 7.17
C SER A 329 -5.30 -1.77 6.34
N ILE A 330 -5.46 -1.25 5.12
CA ILE A 330 -4.34 -0.94 4.20
C ILE A 330 -3.25 -0.06 4.84
N TYR A 331 -3.62 0.91 5.67
CA TYR A 331 -2.67 1.77 6.39
C TYR A 331 -1.78 0.98 7.36
N ALA A 332 -2.32 -0.07 7.97
CA ALA A 332 -1.58 -1.00 8.82
C ALA A 332 -0.86 -2.07 7.99
N GLU A 333 -1.44 -2.54 6.87
CA GLU A 333 -0.82 -3.52 5.98
C GLU A 333 0.47 -3.02 5.36
N TYR A 334 0.58 -1.72 5.04
CA TYR A 334 1.83 -1.13 4.53
C TYR A 334 3.04 -1.30 5.46
N TYR A 335 2.83 -1.57 6.77
CA TYR A 335 3.92 -1.91 7.68
C TYR A 335 4.60 -3.24 7.35
N LEU A 336 4.02 -4.10 6.49
CA LEU A 336 4.69 -5.26 5.92
C LEU A 336 5.97 -4.88 5.16
N ILE A 337 6.00 -3.69 4.54
CA ILE A 337 7.17 -3.14 3.84
C ILE A 337 8.34 -2.90 4.81
N VAL A 338 8.05 -2.70 6.10
CA VAL A 338 9.07 -2.60 7.15
C VAL A 338 9.34 -3.96 7.81
N LEU A 339 8.28 -4.72 8.08
CA LEU A 339 8.29 -5.93 8.90
C LEU A 339 8.95 -7.13 8.20
N LEU A 340 8.57 -7.44 6.97
CA LEU A 340 9.07 -8.62 6.25
C LEU A 340 10.56 -8.51 5.89
N PRO A 341 11.10 -7.34 5.51
CA PRO A 341 12.54 -7.19 5.28
C PRO A 341 13.41 -7.53 6.48
N PHE A 342 12.93 -7.40 7.72
CA PHE A 342 13.70 -7.85 8.88
C PHE A 342 13.98 -9.35 8.83
N LEU A 343 13.05 -10.17 8.31
CA LEU A 343 13.28 -11.61 8.13
C LEU A 343 14.35 -11.91 7.07
N MET A 344 14.46 -11.01 6.10
CA MET A 344 15.40 -11.05 4.96
C MET A 344 16.73 -10.35 5.25
N ALA A 345 16.83 -9.64 6.37
CA ALA A 345 18.06 -9.04 6.84
C ALA A 345 19.09 -10.15 7.17
N LYS A 346 20.35 -9.92 6.79
CA LYS A 346 21.44 -10.79 7.25
C LYS A 346 21.57 -10.64 8.77
N ASN A 347 21.74 -11.76 9.48
CA ASN A 347 22.16 -11.71 10.87
C ASN A 347 23.49 -10.92 10.94
N LYS A 348 23.55 -9.86 11.75
CA LYS A 348 24.79 -9.10 12.01
C LYS A 348 25.89 -9.94 12.68
N ALA A 349 25.60 -11.18 13.09
CA ALA A 349 26.55 -12.10 13.72
C ALA A 349 27.00 -13.19 12.75
N ALA A 350 28.10 -12.94 12.03
CA ALA A 350 29.14 -13.92 11.71
C ALA A 350 30.27 -13.18 10.99
N ASN A 351 31.40 -13.06 11.68
CA ASN A 351 32.66 -12.48 11.26
C ASN A 351 32.95 -12.53 9.74
N GLY A 352 33.23 -11.36 9.16
CA GLY A 352 34.43 -11.18 8.33
C GLY A 352 34.53 -11.87 6.98
N LYS A 353 33.51 -12.56 6.45
CA LYS A 353 33.58 -13.09 5.07
C LYS A 353 32.38 -12.65 4.24
N ARG A 354 32.64 -11.68 3.36
CA ARG A 354 31.83 -11.39 2.17
C ARG A 354 31.85 -12.62 1.27
N ILE A 355 30.94 -13.56 1.51
CA ILE A 355 30.65 -14.61 0.54
C ILE A 355 29.20 -14.45 0.12
N ILE A 356 29.05 -13.85 -1.05
CA ILE A 356 27.86 -13.93 -1.89
C ILE A 356 27.88 -15.36 -2.44
N LEU A 357 27.15 -16.27 -1.81
CA LEU A 357 26.76 -17.52 -2.45
C LEU A 357 25.28 -17.73 -2.20
N LEU A 358 24.53 -17.87 -3.29
CA LEU A 358 23.14 -18.34 -3.36
C LEU A 358 22.92 -19.70 -2.64
N ARG A 359 23.99 -20.36 -2.17
CA ARG A 359 24.01 -21.75 -1.71
C ARG A 359 23.40 -21.97 -0.32
N ARG A 360 23.11 -20.94 0.48
CA ARG A 360 22.37 -21.06 1.76
C ARG A 360 21.53 -19.81 2.04
N MET A 361 20.51 -19.55 1.22
CA MET A 361 19.46 -18.62 1.66
C MET A 361 18.80 -19.19 2.93
N PRO A 362 18.71 -18.43 4.03
CA PRO A 362 18.04 -18.91 5.22
C PRO A 362 16.60 -19.30 4.88
N ILE A 363 16.10 -20.42 5.42
CA ILE A 363 14.75 -20.93 5.13
C ILE A 363 13.67 -19.86 5.32
N ARG A 364 13.83 -18.98 6.32
CA ARG A 364 12.94 -17.84 6.55
C ARG A 364 12.82 -16.89 5.35
N VAL A 365 13.93 -16.62 4.64
CA VAL A 365 13.95 -15.75 3.46
C VAL A 365 13.25 -16.44 2.30
N LEU A 366 13.53 -17.73 2.09
CA LEU A 366 12.89 -18.53 1.06
C LEU A 366 11.37 -18.59 1.28
N VAL A 367 10.92 -18.92 2.49
CA VAL A 367 9.49 -18.99 2.83
C VAL A 367 8.80 -17.64 2.61
N THR A 368 9.35 -16.53 3.13
CA THR A 368 8.73 -15.21 2.95
C THR A 368 8.70 -14.80 1.48
N PHE A 369 9.76 -15.05 0.72
CA PHE A 369 9.80 -14.78 -0.72
C PHE A 369 8.76 -15.61 -1.47
N THR A 370 8.68 -16.92 -1.20
CA THR A 370 7.70 -17.81 -1.83
C THR A 370 6.27 -17.36 -1.55
N ILE A 371 5.94 -17.00 -0.31
CA ILE A 371 4.58 -16.52 0.03
C ILE A 371 4.29 -15.20 -0.71
N ALA A 372 5.23 -14.23 -0.72
CA ALA A 372 5.04 -12.96 -1.42
C ALA A 372 4.91 -13.15 -2.95
N PHE A 373 5.70 -14.05 -3.54
CA PHE A 373 5.62 -14.40 -4.95
C PHE A 373 4.31 -15.11 -5.29
N MET A 374 3.89 -16.10 -4.48
CA MET A 374 2.62 -16.80 -4.66
C MET A 374 1.44 -15.84 -4.54
N ASN A 375 1.46 -14.93 -3.56
CA ASN A 375 0.46 -13.87 -3.42
C ASN A 375 0.37 -13.05 -4.71
N TRP A 376 1.51 -12.57 -5.19
CA TRP A 376 1.57 -11.76 -6.40
C TRP A 376 1.08 -12.51 -7.65
N PHE A 377 1.58 -13.73 -7.87
CA PHE A 377 1.26 -14.53 -9.04
C PHE A 377 -0.21 -14.98 -9.04
N ILE A 378 -0.68 -15.53 -7.93
CA ILE A 378 -2.04 -16.08 -7.85
C ILE A 378 -3.07 -14.94 -7.90
N LEU A 379 -2.91 -13.88 -7.11
CA LEU A 379 -3.92 -12.82 -7.06
C LEU A 379 -3.93 -11.97 -8.34
N PHE A 380 -2.78 -11.45 -8.75
CA PHE A 380 -2.74 -10.43 -9.81
C PHE A 380 -2.57 -11.01 -11.21
N VAL A 381 -1.89 -12.16 -11.37
CA VAL A 381 -1.65 -12.75 -12.69
C VAL A 381 -2.72 -13.80 -13.05
N VAL A 382 -3.16 -14.62 -12.09
CA VAL A 382 -4.13 -15.71 -12.34
C VAL A 382 -5.57 -15.29 -12.06
N LEU A 383 -5.84 -14.72 -10.88
CA LEU A 383 -7.20 -14.41 -10.39
C LEU A 383 -7.68 -13.01 -10.73
N GLN A 384 -6.85 -12.18 -11.37
CA GLN A 384 -7.24 -10.87 -11.92
C GLN A 384 -7.75 -9.87 -10.86
N THR A 385 -7.28 -10.00 -9.61
CA THR A 385 -7.70 -9.07 -8.57
C THR A 385 -7.38 -7.63 -8.97
N HIS A 386 -8.25 -6.71 -8.55
CA HIS A 386 -8.19 -5.29 -8.89
C HIS A 386 -8.34 -4.95 -10.38
N GLY A 387 -8.76 -5.89 -11.23
CA GLY A 387 -9.05 -5.64 -12.65
C GLY A 387 -7.80 -5.30 -13.47
N THR A 388 -6.65 -5.83 -13.07
CA THR A 388 -5.34 -5.53 -13.68
C THR A 388 -4.89 -6.58 -14.71
N TYR A 389 -5.79 -7.51 -15.05
CA TYR A 389 -5.66 -8.48 -16.12
C TYR A 389 -6.86 -8.35 -17.09
N PRO A 390 -6.67 -8.52 -18.41
CA PRO A 390 -5.37 -8.65 -19.07
C PRO A 390 -4.57 -7.34 -18.96
N PHE A 391 -3.28 -7.41 -18.66
CA PHE A 391 -2.46 -6.21 -18.76
C PHE A 391 -2.37 -5.81 -20.23
N LYS A 392 -2.59 -4.54 -20.51
CA LYS A 392 -2.50 -3.93 -21.85
C LYS A 392 -1.79 -2.60 -21.76
N LEU A 393 -0.99 -2.32 -22.78
CA LEU A 393 -0.42 -0.99 -22.97
C LEU A 393 -1.44 -0.10 -23.68
N PHE A 394 -1.39 1.21 -23.48
CA PHE A 394 -2.40 2.13 -24.02
C PHE A 394 -2.48 2.18 -25.56
N PHE A 395 -1.44 1.70 -26.25
CA PHE A 395 -1.34 1.66 -27.70
C PHE A 395 -1.70 0.29 -28.30
N GLN A 396 -2.17 -0.64 -27.48
CA GLN A 396 -2.72 -1.96 -27.86
C GLN A 396 -4.23 -1.96 -27.74
#